data_AF-A0A7V9UKL8-F1
#
_entry.id   AF-A0A7V9UKL8-F1
#
_cell.length_a   1.000
_cell.length_b   1.000
_cell.length_c   1.000
_cell.angle_alpha   90.00
_cell.angle_beta   90.00
_cell.angle_gamma   90.00
#
_symmetry.space_group_name_H-M   'P 1'
#
loop_
_entity.id
_entity.type
_entity.pdbx_description
1 polymer ?
#
loop_
_entity_poly.entity_id
_entity_poly.type
_entity_poly.pdbx_seq_one_letter_code
_entity_poly.pdbx_strand_id
1 'polypeptide(L)'
;MPFATGTMTRFEYDLYENNLPKDQYNKRWWELALKYQGIVPPGTRGEEYCDACTKTHINDDAAQYYDYAIANVLLFQMHDHIARKILKQDPHATNYYGSKAVGDFLKKIMTPGSSRDWRAVLKEMTGEDLSAKAMLRYFEPLMGYLKKVNAGRKYTLSEI
;
A
#
# COMPACT_ATOMS: atom_id res chain seq x y z
N MET A 1 0.82 1.57 -3.88
CA MET A 1 0.57 2.55 -2.80
C MET A 1 -0.46 3.62 -3.19
N PRO A 2 -0.28 4.44 -4.25
CA PRO A 2 -1.15 5.62 -4.43
C PRO A 2 -2.60 5.31 -4.81
N PHE A 3 -2.85 4.18 -5.48
CA PHE A 3 -4.21 3.68 -5.71
C PHE A 3 -4.92 3.33 -4.40
N ALA A 4 -4.25 2.57 -3.52
CA ALA A 4 -4.84 2.07 -2.29
C ALA A 4 -5.02 3.18 -1.25
N THR A 5 -3.98 3.98 -0.96
CA THR A 5 -4.08 5.07 0.04
C THR A 5 -4.77 6.33 -0.48
N GLY A 6 -4.86 6.46 -1.80
CA GLY A 6 -5.35 7.64 -2.48
C GLY A 6 -6.69 7.34 -3.14
N THR A 7 -6.67 6.99 -4.42
CA THR A 7 -7.86 6.90 -5.27
C THR A 7 -9.00 6.10 -4.63
N MET A 8 -8.75 4.87 -4.18
CA MET A 8 -9.77 4.02 -3.57
C MET A 8 -10.28 4.58 -2.24
N THR A 9 -9.41 4.70 -1.24
CA THR A 9 -9.80 5.13 0.10
C THR A 9 -10.43 6.52 0.13
N ARG A 10 -9.93 7.46 -0.70
CA ARG A 10 -10.47 8.82 -0.75
C ARG A 10 -11.79 8.88 -1.50
N PHE A 11 -11.98 8.05 -2.53
CA PHE A 11 -13.26 7.96 -3.21
C PHE A 11 -14.34 7.44 -2.27
N GLU A 12 -14.10 6.34 -1.56
CA GLU A 12 -15.04 5.78 -0.59
C GLU A 12 -15.28 6.72 0.61
N TYR A 13 -14.23 7.40 1.09
CA TYR A 13 -14.41 8.44 2.11
C TYR A 13 -15.34 9.57 1.61
N ASP A 14 -15.12 10.08 0.40
CA ASP A 14 -15.98 11.13 -0.14
C ASP A 14 -17.40 10.62 -0.38
N LEU A 15 -17.55 9.37 -0.83
CA LEU A 15 -18.81 8.69 -1.04
C LEU A 15 -19.63 8.57 0.25
N TYR A 16 -19.01 8.09 1.33
CA TYR A 16 -19.71 7.74 2.57
C TYR A 16 -19.77 8.90 3.57
N GLU A 17 -18.67 9.62 3.80
CA GLU A 17 -18.59 10.67 4.82
C GLU A 17 -18.98 12.04 4.26
N ASN A 18 -18.59 12.35 3.02
CA ASN A 18 -18.88 13.65 2.41
C ASN A 18 -20.17 13.66 1.57
N ASN A 19 -20.93 12.56 1.55
CA ASN A 19 -22.16 12.41 0.78
C ASN A 19 -21.98 12.82 -0.69
N LEU A 20 -20.95 12.28 -1.36
CA LEU A 20 -20.66 12.58 -2.76
C LEU A 20 -21.95 12.42 -3.60
N PRO A 21 -22.34 13.44 -4.38
CA PRO A 21 -23.49 13.32 -5.26
C PRO A 21 -23.27 12.27 -6.37
N LYS A 22 -24.32 11.51 -6.69
CA LYS A 22 -24.27 10.45 -7.71
C LYS A 22 -23.86 10.95 -9.10
N ASP A 23 -24.21 12.19 -9.43
CA ASP A 23 -23.85 12.90 -10.66
C ASP A 23 -22.42 13.47 -10.63
N GLN A 24 -21.58 13.06 -9.68
CA GLN A 24 -20.17 13.44 -9.58
C GLN A 24 -19.24 12.26 -9.31
N TYR A 25 -19.74 11.02 -9.28
CA TYR A 25 -18.94 9.85 -8.95
C TYR A 25 -17.77 9.69 -9.91
N ASN A 26 -18.02 9.79 -11.20
CA ASN A 26 -17.02 9.45 -12.19
C ASN A 26 -15.96 10.55 -12.32
N LYS A 27 -16.40 11.82 -12.35
CA LYS A 27 -15.50 12.97 -12.27
C LYS A 27 -14.63 12.88 -11.04
N ARG A 28 -15.21 12.62 -9.86
CA ARG A 28 -14.44 12.56 -8.61
C ARG A 28 -13.42 11.42 -8.62
N TRP A 29 -13.81 10.25 -9.12
CA TRP A 29 -12.90 9.12 -9.28
C TRP A 29 -11.66 9.50 -10.12
N TRP A 30 -11.86 10.14 -11.27
CA TRP A 30 -10.77 10.55 -12.14
C TRP A 30 -9.94 11.72 -11.60
N GLU A 31 -10.54 12.67 -10.86
CA GLU A 31 -9.80 13.69 -10.11
C GLU A 31 -8.83 13.05 -9.10
N LEU A 32 -9.30 12.03 -8.38
CA LEU A 32 -8.49 11.31 -7.41
C LEU A 32 -7.44 10.42 -8.09
N ALA A 33 -7.76 9.80 -9.22
CA ALA A 33 -6.79 9.04 -10.03
C ALA A 33 -5.66 9.95 -10.53
N LEU A 34 -5.98 11.13 -11.05
CA LEU A 34 -4.99 12.12 -11.44
C LEU A 34 -4.15 12.58 -10.25
N LYS A 35 -4.79 12.99 -9.15
CA LYS A 35 -4.12 13.54 -7.98
C LYS A 35 -3.13 12.56 -7.35
N TYR A 36 -3.54 11.31 -7.16
CA TYR A 36 -2.74 10.34 -6.41
C TYR A 36 -1.86 9.47 -7.32
N GLN A 37 -2.31 9.14 -8.53
CA GLN A 37 -1.58 8.23 -9.41
C GLN A 37 -0.94 8.93 -10.62
N GLY A 38 -1.32 10.17 -10.93
CA GLY A 38 -0.88 10.86 -12.14
C GLY A 38 -1.47 10.29 -13.43
N ILE A 39 -2.65 9.66 -13.35
CA ILE A 39 -3.32 8.98 -14.47
C ILE A 39 -4.55 9.77 -14.90
N VAL A 40 -4.74 9.90 -16.21
CA VAL A 40 -5.96 10.45 -16.84
C VAL A 40 -6.65 9.35 -17.65
N PRO A 41 -7.97 9.43 -17.87
CA PRO A 41 -8.65 8.46 -18.71
C PRO A 41 -8.17 8.58 -20.17
N PRO A 42 -8.16 7.47 -20.94
CA PRO A 42 -7.73 7.48 -22.35
C PRO A 42 -8.72 8.17 -23.31
N GLY A 43 -9.91 8.52 -22.82
CA GLY A 43 -10.94 9.25 -23.57
C GLY A 43 -11.90 9.94 -22.60
N THR A 44 -12.85 10.71 -23.13
CA THR A 44 -13.85 11.39 -22.30
C THR A 44 -14.69 10.36 -21.53
N ARG A 45 -14.86 10.59 -20.22
CA ARG A 45 -15.68 9.77 -19.32
C ARG A 45 -16.68 10.69 -18.62
N GLY A 46 -17.94 10.65 -19.05
CA GLY A 46 -19.02 11.38 -18.38
C GLY A 46 -19.60 10.63 -17.18
N GLU A 47 -20.68 11.16 -16.62
CA GLU A 47 -21.37 10.61 -15.44
C GLU A 47 -22.37 9.50 -15.79
N GLU A 48 -22.52 9.18 -17.07
CA GLU A 48 -23.19 7.96 -17.53
C GLU A 48 -22.42 6.67 -17.17
N TYR A 49 -21.17 6.81 -16.74
CA TYR A 49 -20.31 5.72 -16.28
C TYR A 49 -20.15 5.73 -14.75
N CYS A 50 -19.84 4.57 -14.17
CA CYS A 50 -19.29 4.47 -12.82
C CYS A 50 -17.98 3.69 -12.87
N ASP A 51 -16.87 4.35 -13.25
CA ASP A 51 -15.59 3.66 -13.41
C ASP A 51 -15.08 3.08 -12.09
N ALA A 52 -15.33 3.78 -10.98
CA ALA A 52 -15.08 3.26 -9.64
C ALA A 52 -15.78 1.91 -9.40
N CYS A 53 -17.04 1.76 -9.82
CA CYS A 53 -17.83 0.54 -9.64
C CYS A 53 -17.30 -0.66 -10.46
N THR A 54 -16.36 -0.46 -11.39
CA THR A 54 -15.70 -1.57 -12.08
C THR A 54 -14.64 -2.26 -11.21
N LYS A 55 -14.22 -1.60 -10.13
CA LYS A 55 -13.34 -2.19 -9.13
C LYS A 55 -14.17 -2.92 -8.08
N THR A 56 -14.03 -4.25 -8.04
CA THR A 56 -14.86 -5.15 -7.20
C THR A 56 -15.08 -4.67 -5.78
N HIS A 57 -14.04 -4.15 -5.12
CA HIS A 57 -14.08 -3.74 -3.70
C HIS A 57 -14.99 -2.54 -3.44
N ILE A 58 -15.33 -1.74 -4.47
CA ILE A 58 -16.35 -0.69 -4.33
C ILE A 58 -17.75 -1.29 -4.16
N ASN A 59 -18.00 -2.48 -4.72
CA ASN A 59 -19.32 -3.09 -4.78
C ASN A 59 -19.47 -4.41 -4.01
N ASP A 60 -18.38 -4.97 -3.44
CA ASP A 60 -18.42 -6.21 -2.65
C ASP A 60 -17.76 -6.11 -1.25
N ASP A 61 -16.90 -5.12 -1.00
CA ASP A 61 -16.14 -4.97 0.26
C ASP A 61 -15.85 -3.50 0.59
N ALA A 62 -16.92 -2.77 0.93
CA ALA A 62 -16.91 -1.33 1.09
C ALA A 62 -15.96 -0.83 2.20
N ALA A 63 -15.25 0.25 1.89
CA ALA A 63 -14.39 1.02 2.78
C ALA A 63 -13.20 0.27 3.40
N GLN A 64 -12.78 -0.89 2.86
CA GLN A 64 -11.66 -1.67 3.39
C GLN A 64 -10.35 -1.53 2.59
N TYR A 65 -10.34 -0.84 1.44
CA TYR A 65 -9.20 -0.92 0.52
C TYR A 65 -7.88 -0.32 1.05
N TYR A 66 -7.92 0.45 2.15
CA TYR A 66 -6.71 0.93 2.83
C TYR A 66 -5.91 -0.23 3.46
N ASP A 67 -6.53 -1.38 3.73
CA ASP A 67 -5.89 -2.57 4.28
C ASP A 67 -4.74 -3.04 3.39
N TYR A 68 -4.91 -2.97 2.07
CA TYR A 68 -3.85 -3.30 1.12
C TYR A 68 -2.62 -2.40 1.26
N ALA A 69 -2.80 -1.13 1.64
CA ALA A 69 -1.67 -0.23 1.88
C ALA A 69 -0.94 -0.58 3.18
N ILE A 70 -1.69 -0.84 4.26
CA ILE A 70 -1.11 -1.26 5.55
C ILE A 70 -0.39 -2.61 5.39
N ALA A 71 -1.01 -3.56 4.70
CA ALA A 71 -0.45 -4.88 4.42
C ALA A 71 0.88 -4.77 3.64
N ASN A 72 0.97 -3.87 2.65
CA ASN A 72 2.23 -3.64 1.93
C ASN A 72 3.34 -3.10 2.84
N VAL A 73 3.02 -2.16 3.73
CA VAL A 73 4.02 -1.63 4.69
C VAL A 73 4.47 -2.73 5.65
N LEU A 74 3.52 -3.49 6.20
CA LEU A 74 3.78 -4.62 7.09
C LEU A 74 4.60 -5.71 6.41
N LEU A 75 4.32 -6.02 5.14
CA LEU A 75 5.07 -7.01 4.35
C LEU A 75 6.56 -6.69 4.38
N PHE A 76 6.95 -5.46 4.03
CA PHE A 76 8.36 -5.07 4.04
C PHE A 76 8.95 -5.00 5.45
N GLN A 77 8.20 -4.51 6.43
CA GLN A 77 8.66 -4.45 7.83
C GLN A 77 8.95 -5.85 8.39
N MET A 78 8.04 -6.81 8.19
CA MET A 78 8.23 -8.21 8.59
C MET A 78 9.37 -8.85 7.80
N HIS A 79 9.44 -8.62 6.49
CA HIS A 79 10.48 -9.16 5.63
C HIS A 79 11.87 -8.69 6.05
N ASP A 80 12.04 -7.39 6.32
CA ASP A 80 13.31 -6.82 6.77
C ASP A 80 13.72 -7.37 8.15
N HIS A 81 12.78 -7.52 9.07
CA HIS A 81 13.04 -8.15 10.37
C HIS A 81 13.48 -9.61 10.20
N ILE A 82 12.74 -10.42 9.45
CA ILE A 82 13.06 -11.83 9.22
C ILE A 82 14.44 -11.96 8.56
N ALA A 83 14.66 -11.26 7.45
CA ALA A 83 15.90 -11.31 6.70
C ALA A 83 17.10 -10.93 7.56
N ARG A 84 17.06 -9.76 8.22
CA ARG A 84 18.23 -9.20 8.90
C ARG A 84 18.45 -9.75 10.31
N LYS A 85 17.37 -10.01 11.06
CA LYS A 85 17.47 -10.38 12.49
C LYS A 85 17.42 -11.89 12.71
N ILE A 86 16.61 -12.61 11.95
CA ILE A 86 16.45 -14.06 12.10
C ILE A 86 17.45 -14.79 11.21
N LEU A 87 17.41 -14.53 9.90
CA LEU A 87 18.22 -15.24 8.91
C LEU A 87 19.63 -14.67 8.74
N LYS A 88 19.84 -13.40 9.13
CA LYS A 88 21.08 -12.64 8.92
C LYS A 88 21.52 -12.61 7.44
N GLN A 89 20.55 -12.46 6.55
CA GLN A 89 20.71 -12.40 5.10
C GLN A 89 20.41 -10.98 4.57
N ASP A 90 20.83 -10.72 3.33
CA ASP A 90 20.42 -9.52 2.60
C ASP A 90 18.93 -9.63 2.23
N PRO A 91 18.06 -8.66 2.62
CA PRO A 91 16.65 -8.67 2.24
C PRO A 91 16.37 -8.85 0.75
N HIS A 92 17.27 -8.44 -0.16
CA HIS A 92 17.08 -8.61 -1.61
C HIS A 92 17.42 -10.02 -2.11
N ALA A 93 18.11 -10.82 -1.30
CA ALA A 93 18.57 -12.16 -1.63
C ALA A 93 18.31 -13.14 -0.48
N THR A 94 17.12 -13.05 0.12
CA THR A 94 16.72 -13.88 1.27
C THR A 94 15.83 -15.05 0.85
N ASN A 95 16.05 -16.22 1.44
CA ASN A 95 15.21 -17.41 1.25
C ASN A 95 14.76 -17.98 2.61
N TYR A 96 13.45 -18.15 2.79
CA TYR A 96 12.85 -18.63 4.05
C TYR A 96 12.76 -20.16 4.14
N TYR A 97 12.92 -20.86 3.02
CA TYR A 97 12.66 -22.28 2.91
C TYR A 97 13.47 -23.10 3.93
N GLY A 98 12.77 -23.99 4.65
CA GLY A 98 13.38 -24.88 5.66
C GLY A 98 13.71 -24.21 7.00
N SER A 99 13.53 -22.90 7.16
CA SER A 99 13.87 -22.21 8.42
C SER A 99 12.79 -22.38 9.48
N LYS A 100 13.07 -23.22 10.49
CA LYS A 100 12.21 -23.37 11.68
C LYS A 100 12.07 -22.07 12.45
N ALA A 101 13.14 -21.29 12.57
CA ALA A 101 13.12 -20.01 13.28
C ALA A 101 12.17 -18.99 12.66
N VAL A 102 12.06 -18.97 11.32
CA VAL A 102 11.06 -18.14 10.62
C VAL A 102 9.66 -18.65 10.90
N GLY A 103 9.45 -19.97 10.87
CA GLY A 103 8.18 -20.59 11.23
C GLY A 103 7.73 -20.24 12.65
N ASP A 104 8.65 -20.29 13.63
CA ASP A 104 8.37 -19.93 15.02
C ASP A 104 8.00 -18.46 15.17
N PHE A 105 8.69 -17.56 14.46
CA PHE A 105 8.35 -16.14 14.41
C PHE A 105 6.95 -15.91 13.85
N LEU A 106 6.65 -16.47 12.68
CA LEU A 106 5.36 -16.34 12.02
C LEU A 106 4.23 -16.92 12.87
N LYS A 107 4.43 -18.11 13.46
CA LYS A 107 3.48 -18.71 14.38
C LYS A 107 3.21 -17.79 15.57
N LYS A 108 4.26 -17.25 16.19
CA LYS A 108 4.13 -16.38 17.38
C LYS A 108 3.34 -15.11 17.08
N ILE A 109 3.57 -14.46 15.93
CA ILE A 109 2.83 -13.24 15.57
C ILE A 109 1.39 -13.53 15.17
N MET A 110 1.10 -14.67 14.53
CA MET A 110 -0.26 -15.02 14.09
C MET A 110 -1.13 -15.62 15.20
N THR A 111 -0.53 -16.31 16.18
CA THR A 111 -1.27 -17.05 17.23
C THR A 111 -2.31 -16.20 17.98
N PRO A 112 -2.05 -14.93 18.34
CA PRO A 112 -3.05 -14.11 19.03
C PRO A 112 -4.32 -13.82 18.21
N GLY A 113 -4.28 -13.90 16.87
CA GLY A 113 -5.36 -13.43 16.02
C GLY A 113 -5.76 -11.98 16.36
N SER A 114 -7.05 -11.73 16.53
CA SER A 114 -7.60 -10.41 16.92
C SER A 114 -7.73 -10.21 18.44
N SER A 115 -7.22 -11.14 19.28
CA SER A 115 -7.37 -11.06 20.75
C SER A 115 -6.48 -10.01 21.44
N ARG A 116 -5.54 -9.40 20.70
CA ARG A 116 -4.59 -8.40 21.21
C ARG A 116 -4.53 -7.20 20.25
N ASP A 117 -4.14 -6.04 20.77
CA ASP A 117 -3.85 -4.87 19.92
C ASP A 117 -2.71 -5.20 18.96
N TRP A 118 -3.00 -5.13 17.66
CA TRP A 118 -2.05 -5.45 16.60
C TRP A 118 -0.81 -4.55 16.64
N ARG A 119 -0.90 -3.31 17.12
CA ARG A 119 0.24 -2.40 17.24
C ARG A 119 1.21 -2.86 18.32
N ALA A 120 0.67 -3.30 19.46
CA ALA A 120 1.47 -3.87 20.53
C ALA A 120 2.16 -5.16 20.07
N VAL A 121 1.42 -6.05 19.42
CA VAL A 121 1.97 -7.29 18.85
C VAL A 121 3.07 -6.98 17.82
N LEU A 122 2.84 -6.04 16.91
CA LEU A 122 3.82 -5.61 15.91
C LEU A 122 5.13 -5.12 16.56
N LYS A 123 5.01 -4.23 17.56
CA LYS A 123 6.15 -3.65 18.26
C LYS A 123 6.91 -4.68 19.08
N GLU A 124 6.20 -5.58 19.77
CA GLU A 124 6.81 -6.70 20.51
C GLU A 124 7.61 -7.64 19.57
N MET A 125 7.07 -7.92 18.39
CA MET A 125 7.66 -8.87 17.45
C MET A 125 8.79 -8.28 16.62
N THR A 126 8.64 -7.02 16.17
CA THR A 126 9.58 -6.40 15.23
C THR A 126 10.54 -5.41 15.89
N GLY A 127 10.18 -4.90 17.08
CA GLY A 127 10.89 -3.85 17.79
C GLY A 127 10.50 -2.42 17.38
N GLU A 128 9.60 -2.25 16.42
CA GLU A 128 9.19 -0.93 15.91
C GLU A 128 7.69 -0.84 15.68
N ASP A 129 7.15 0.38 15.79
CA ASP A 129 5.78 0.69 15.34
C ASP A 129 5.67 0.56 13.81
N LEU A 130 4.46 0.64 13.24
CA LEU A 130 4.26 0.58 11.80
C LEU A 130 5.16 1.60 11.07
N SER A 131 6.00 1.12 10.15
CA SER A 131 6.98 1.97 9.48
C SER A 131 7.22 1.61 8.01
N ALA A 132 7.17 2.61 7.14
CA ALA A 132 7.55 2.47 5.73
C ALA A 132 9.07 2.39 5.51
N LYS A 133 9.90 2.54 6.57
CA LYS A 133 11.36 2.59 6.44
C LYS A 133 11.93 1.32 5.81
N ALA A 134 11.41 0.15 6.17
CA ALA A 134 11.85 -1.13 5.59
C ALA A 134 11.59 -1.19 4.08
N MET A 135 10.40 -0.75 3.64
CA MET A 135 10.04 -0.68 2.22
C MET A 135 10.96 0.30 1.47
N LEU A 136 11.21 1.49 2.03
CA LEU A 136 12.11 2.47 1.43
C LEU A 136 13.54 1.93 1.29
N ARG A 137 14.06 1.26 2.32
CA ARG A 137 15.38 0.61 2.26
C ARG A 137 15.45 -0.48 1.20
N TYR A 138 14.40 -1.30 1.08
CA TYR A 138 14.34 -2.36 0.07
C TYR A 138 14.38 -1.81 -1.37
N PHE A 139 13.75 -0.67 -1.62
CA PHE A 139 13.78 -0.05 -2.95
C PHE A 139 14.88 1.01 -3.12
N GLU A 140 15.76 1.21 -2.14
CA GLU A 140 16.78 2.26 -2.19
C GLU A 140 17.76 2.11 -3.37
N PRO A 141 18.28 0.90 -3.70
CA PRO A 141 19.12 0.74 -4.88
C PRO A 141 18.39 1.08 -6.20
N LEU A 142 17.13 0.67 -6.30
CA LEU A 142 16.28 0.99 -7.45
C LEU A 142 15.99 2.50 -7.53
N MET A 143 15.73 3.14 -6.40
CA MET A 143 15.49 4.59 -6.34
C MET A 143 16.72 5.37 -6.83
N GLY A 144 17.92 4.98 -6.41
CA GLY A 144 19.17 5.57 -6.90
C GLY A 144 19.32 5.44 -8.43
N TYR A 145 19.03 4.26 -8.97
CA TYR A 145 19.02 4.03 -10.41
C TYR A 145 17.96 4.87 -11.14
N LEU A 146 16.73 4.91 -10.63
CA LEU A 146 15.61 5.65 -11.22
C LEU A 146 15.88 7.16 -11.28
N LYS A 147 16.48 7.73 -10.22
CA LYS A 147 16.92 9.14 -10.21
C LYS A 147 17.93 9.43 -11.31
N LYS A 148 18.90 8.53 -11.54
CA LYS A 148 19.90 8.67 -12.60
C LYS A 148 19.28 8.63 -13.99
N VAL A 149 18.43 7.65 -14.27
CA VAL A 149 17.86 7.48 -15.63
C VAL A 149 16.78 8.50 -15.97
N ASN A 150 16.15 9.10 -14.96
CA ASN A 150 15.15 10.16 -15.13
C ASN A 150 15.74 11.57 -15.08
N ALA A 151 17.06 11.72 -14.87
CA ALA A 151 17.71 13.03 -14.88
C ALA A 151 17.45 13.75 -16.22
N GLY A 152 16.97 15.00 -16.13
CA GLY A 152 16.63 15.83 -17.30
C GLY A 152 15.29 15.51 -17.98
N ARG A 153 14.54 14.51 -17.50
CA ARG A 153 13.18 14.24 -17.99
C ARG A 153 12.19 15.22 -17.35
N LYS A 154 11.23 15.70 -18.15
CA LYS A 154 10.05 16.41 -17.63
C LYS A 154 9.08 15.38 -17.05
N TYR A 155 8.65 15.57 -15.81
CA TYR A 155 7.66 14.74 -15.14
C TYR A 155 6.39 15.56 -14.85
N THR A 156 5.25 14.88 -14.79
CA THR A 156 3.92 15.50 -14.70
C THR A 156 3.41 15.68 -13.27
N LEU A 157 3.98 14.94 -12.30
CA LEU A 157 3.70 15.11 -10.88
C LEU A 157 4.78 16.00 -10.29
N SER A 158 4.43 17.18 -9.78
CA SER A 158 5.35 18.02 -9.02
C SER A 158 6.00 17.19 -7.92
N GLU A 159 7.30 17.35 -7.69
CA GLU A 159 8.07 16.55 -6.73
C GLU A 159 7.30 16.35 -5.42
N ILE A 160 7.03 15.08 -5.12
CA ILE A 160 6.85 14.59 -3.75
C ILE A 160 8.25 14.35 -3.20
#